data_AF-A0A9D6U092-F1
#
_entry.id   AF-A0A9D6U092-F1
#
_cell.length_a   1.000
_cell.length_b   1.000
_cell.length_c   1.000
_cell.angle_alpha   90.00
_cell.angle_beta   90.00
_cell.angle_gamma   90.00
#
_symmetry.space_group_name_H-M   'P 1'
#
loop_
_entity.id
_entity.type
_entity.pdbx_description
1 polymer ?
#
loop_
_entity_poly.entity_id
_entity_poly.type
_entity_poly.pdbx_seq_one_letter_code
_entity_poly.pdbx_strand_id
1 'polypeptide(L)'
;MARRAHVYPQVDPGARGVVDVALAGARPTARVGEALRLARKYQAGVMALDRSTLVLREDLSRASALGLDDLPAAALARPLPRVDGRASEISVRRRLAEGAPCVVVEERSKPIGAVSRGVLGPGGGATLSMAARVGRLPERVRSALAAVGAVAGALGARAFLVGGLVRDLWLAAPIARHDLDIVVEGDGLAVARALALALGGSVVEHARFLTASVEGRAWGRVDVATARSERYEVPGALPRVMPATIGQDLRRRDFAVNAMAIELVSDGLGLLDPHGGRGDIARGRLRILHPLSFVEDPTRILRAARYAARFGWGQDAWTARAQALALGLVPYGALSGQRILAELERIVAEPSAPAALVRLGGTGAFRLLDARYRFTRRTRGRIGELPRAWAWARARGLGLAGVELALVALLGEQPPEVALTALRRLAVTGDPLQRLARALEGSRAGTGWLLEAAPRSEQARRLRDRSPVELGWLWLAGDGAARARLDWFVADARDARSVLDGEELIALGVPRGPQVARVLGELRDRRLDGLAADRATAADYVRGWVSTRKEG
;
A
#
# COMPACT_ATOMS: atom_id res chain seq x y z
N MET A 1 3.99 -27.53 64.26
CA MET A 1 2.89 -26.55 64.02
C MET A 1 3.45 -25.38 63.21
N ALA A 2 3.17 -25.31 61.90
CA ALA A 2 3.60 -24.20 61.07
C ALA A 2 2.67 -22.99 61.30
N ARG A 3 3.25 -21.83 61.65
CA ARG A 3 2.51 -20.57 61.78
C ARG A 3 1.91 -20.21 60.42
N ARG A 4 0.58 -20.04 60.38
CA ARG A 4 -0.14 -19.48 59.22
C ARG A 4 0.47 -18.12 58.89
N ALA A 5 1.03 -17.97 57.70
CA ALA A 5 1.40 -16.68 57.17
C ALA A 5 0.13 -15.81 57.13
N HIS A 6 0.15 -14.69 57.83
CA HIS A 6 -0.88 -13.67 57.71
C HIS A 6 -0.85 -13.15 56.26
N VAL A 7 -1.80 -13.61 55.46
CA VAL A 7 -2.12 -12.99 54.17
C VAL A 7 -2.71 -11.63 54.51
N TYR A 8 -1.91 -10.56 54.40
CA TYR A 8 -2.45 -9.20 54.37
C TYR A 8 -3.52 -9.16 53.27
N PRO A 9 -4.74 -8.68 53.55
CA PRO A 9 -5.75 -8.58 52.51
C PRO A 9 -5.20 -7.66 51.43
N GLN A 10 -4.95 -8.20 50.24
CA GLN A 10 -4.73 -7.39 49.05
C GLN A 10 -6.04 -6.64 48.81
N VAL A 11 -6.09 -5.39 49.24
CA VAL A 11 -7.21 -4.50 48.93
C VAL A 11 -7.14 -4.27 47.43
N ASP A 12 -8.02 -4.90 46.65
CA ASP A 12 -8.26 -4.54 45.25
C ASP A 12 -8.92 -3.16 45.29
N PRO A 13 -8.23 -2.08 44.90
CA PRO A 13 -8.79 -0.73 44.95
C PRO A 13 -9.98 -0.55 43.99
N GLY A 14 -10.25 -1.55 43.15
CA GLY A 14 -11.27 -1.53 42.11
C GLY A 14 -10.91 -0.55 40.99
N ALA A 15 -11.69 -0.56 39.91
CA ALA A 15 -11.49 0.31 38.76
C ALA A 15 -11.49 1.80 39.15
N ARG A 16 -12.32 2.19 40.13
CA ARG A 16 -12.37 3.56 40.65
C ARG A 16 -11.07 4.00 41.32
N GLY A 17 -10.43 3.11 42.10
CA GLY A 17 -9.23 3.46 42.85
C GLY A 17 -7.96 3.59 41.99
N VAL A 18 -8.01 3.16 40.73
CA VAL A 18 -6.88 3.23 39.78
C VAL A 18 -7.08 4.26 38.65
N VAL A 19 -8.09 5.14 38.75
CA VAL A 19 -8.31 6.23 37.79
C VAL A 19 -7.15 7.23 37.82
N ASP A 20 -6.46 7.38 36.70
CA ASP A 20 -5.31 8.29 36.51
C ASP A 20 -5.53 9.32 35.38
N VAL A 21 -6.66 9.24 34.66
CA VAL A 21 -7.03 10.18 33.60
C VAL A 21 -8.33 10.90 33.93
N ALA A 22 -8.22 12.24 34.05
CA ALA A 22 -9.37 13.11 34.24
C ALA A 22 -10.25 13.19 32.99
N LEU A 23 -11.56 13.34 33.23
CA LEU A 23 -12.59 13.49 32.21
C LEU A 23 -13.28 14.86 32.33
N ALA A 24 -13.53 15.52 31.21
CA ALA A 24 -14.31 16.75 31.16
C ALA A 24 -15.43 16.67 30.10
N GLY A 25 -16.50 17.42 30.31
CA GLY A 25 -17.62 17.52 29.38
C GLY A 25 -17.43 18.63 28.35
N ALA A 26 -17.92 18.42 27.14
CA ALA A 26 -18.15 19.47 26.14
C ALA A 26 -19.50 19.26 25.46
N ARG A 27 -19.99 20.28 24.73
CA ARG A 27 -21.25 20.16 23.98
C ARG A 27 -21.11 19.12 22.85
N PRO A 28 -22.19 18.40 22.46
CA PRO A 28 -22.15 17.49 21.31
C PRO A 28 -21.71 18.15 20.00
N THR A 29 -21.99 19.45 19.85
CA THR A 29 -21.64 20.28 18.69
C THR A 29 -20.28 20.96 18.80
N ALA A 30 -19.50 20.68 19.88
CA ALA A 30 -18.21 21.32 20.10
C ALA A 30 -17.26 21.04 18.93
N ARG A 31 -16.55 22.08 18.51
CA ARG A 31 -15.46 21.97 17.52
C ARG A 31 -14.17 21.55 18.21
N VAL A 32 -13.22 21.02 17.44
CA VAL A 32 -11.93 20.54 17.95
C VAL A 32 -11.22 21.60 18.80
N GLY A 33 -11.12 22.84 18.31
CA GLY A 33 -10.42 23.91 19.02
C GLY A 33 -11.08 24.26 20.37
N GLU A 34 -12.40 24.27 20.42
CA GLU A 34 -13.16 24.49 21.67
C GLU A 34 -12.95 23.34 22.66
N ALA A 35 -13.14 22.10 22.20
CA ALA A 35 -12.98 20.92 23.02
C ALA A 35 -11.54 20.79 23.56
N LEU A 36 -10.52 21.16 22.77
CA LEU A 36 -9.12 21.16 23.18
C LEU A 36 -8.83 22.21 24.26
N ARG A 37 -9.38 23.42 24.13
CA ARG A 37 -9.25 24.46 25.15
C ARG A 37 -9.86 24.01 26.47
N LEU A 38 -11.05 23.41 26.44
CA LEU A 38 -11.70 22.85 27.63
C LEU A 38 -10.86 21.70 28.23
N ALA A 39 -10.36 20.78 27.40
CA ALA A 39 -9.50 19.69 27.85
C ALA A 39 -8.24 20.19 28.56
N ARG A 40 -7.61 21.26 28.05
CA ARG A 40 -6.45 21.89 28.70
C ARG A 40 -6.82 22.59 30.01
N LYS A 41 -7.92 23.36 30.01
CA LYS A 41 -8.42 24.08 31.19
C LYS A 41 -8.69 23.14 32.37
N TYR A 42 -9.28 21.98 32.10
CA TYR A 42 -9.61 20.99 33.12
C TYR A 42 -8.57 19.88 33.28
N GLN A 43 -7.42 19.98 32.61
CA GLN A 43 -6.39 18.94 32.55
C GLN A 43 -6.94 17.54 32.21
N ALA A 44 -8.03 17.48 31.44
CA ALA A 44 -8.72 16.24 31.08
C ALA A 44 -8.01 15.54 29.93
N GLY A 45 -7.76 14.24 30.08
CA GLY A 45 -7.24 13.39 28.99
C GLY A 45 -8.33 12.86 28.06
N VAL A 46 -9.59 12.84 28.54
CA VAL A 46 -10.77 12.40 27.78
C VAL A 46 -11.85 13.48 27.83
N MET A 47 -12.40 13.81 26.67
CA MET A 47 -13.57 14.69 26.54
C MET A 47 -14.81 13.84 26.27
N ALA A 48 -15.85 14.02 27.09
CA ALA A 48 -17.18 13.46 26.85
C ALA A 48 -18.07 14.51 26.19
N LEU A 49 -18.47 14.26 24.94
CA LEU A 49 -19.41 15.12 24.22
C LEU A 49 -20.86 14.76 24.56
N ASP A 50 -21.10 13.47 24.80
CA ASP A 50 -22.33 12.90 25.35
C ASP A 50 -21.97 11.63 26.14
N ARG A 51 -22.98 10.84 26.56
CA ARG A 51 -22.74 9.59 27.31
C ARG A 51 -21.94 8.55 26.52
N SER A 52 -22.08 8.51 25.19
CA SER A 52 -21.50 7.51 24.29
C SER A 52 -20.26 8.03 23.54
N THR A 53 -20.20 9.32 23.25
CA THR A 53 -19.18 9.94 22.39
C THR A 53 -18.03 10.49 23.22
N LEU A 54 -16.90 9.79 23.16
CA LEU A 54 -15.68 10.14 23.87
C LEU A 54 -14.54 10.43 22.89
N VAL A 55 -13.77 11.47 23.17
CA VAL A 55 -12.66 11.93 22.35
C VAL A 55 -11.42 12.09 23.22
N LEU A 56 -10.27 11.58 22.77
CA LEU A 56 -9.02 11.75 23.51
C LEU A 56 -8.46 13.15 23.27
N ARG A 57 -7.88 13.76 24.33
CA ARG A 57 -7.16 15.04 24.20
C ARG A 57 -6.02 14.97 23.18
N GLU A 58 -5.36 13.81 23.07
CA GLU A 58 -4.30 13.59 22.09
C GLU A 58 -4.83 13.74 20.65
N ASP A 59 -6.00 13.16 20.36
CA ASP A 59 -6.63 13.23 19.04
C ASP A 59 -7.05 14.67 18.70
N LEU A 60 -7.58 15.42 19.68
CA LEU A 60 -7.88 16.85 19.54
C LEU A 60 -6.62 17.67 19.28
N SER A 61 -5.55 17.40 20.02
CA SER A 61 -4.26 18.09 19.87
C SER A 61 -3.66 17.84 18.48
N ARG A 62 -3.78 16.61 17.99
CA ARG A 62 -3.34 16.19 16.66
C ARG A 62 -4.16 16.85 15.55
N ALA A 63 -5.48 16.95 15.71
CA ALA A 63 -6.34 17.68 14.75
C ALA A 63 -6.00 19.16 14.71
N SER A 64 -5.87 19.81 15.87
CA SER A 64 -5.48 21.23 15.96
C SER A 64 -4.10 21.49 15.34
N ALA A 65 -3.13 20.60 15.56
CA ALA A 65 -1.81 20.68 14.92
C ALA A 65 -1.85 20.57 13.38
N LEU A 66 -2.89 19.97 12.82
CA LEU A 66 -3.14 19.86 11.38
C LEU A 66 -4.05 20.99 10.84
N GLY A 67 -4.39 21.98 11.67
CA GLY A 67 -5.28 23.09 11.30
C GLY A 67 -6.76 22.71 11.21
N LEU A 68 -7.18 21.64 11.89
CA LEU A 68 -8.55 21.13 11.84
C LEU A 68 -9.39 21.58 13.05
N ASP A 69 -9.14 22.77 13.59
CA ASP A 69 -9.84 23.30 14.77
C ASP A 69 -11.35 23.45 14.56
N ASP A 70 -11.77 23.69 13.31
CA ASP A 70 -13.18 23.83 12.95
C ASP A 70 -13.92 22.49 12.78
N LEU A 71 -13.20 21.36 12.75
CA LEU A 71 -13.84 20.06 12.62
C LEU A 71 -14.75 19.78 13.85
N PRO A 72 -15.93 19.16 13.68
CA PRO A 72 -16.69 18.67 14.83
C PRO A 72 -15.87 17.68 15.64
N ALA A 73 -15.73 17.89 16.95
CA ALA A 73 -14.93 17.02 17.81
C ALA A 73 -15.43 15.56 17.78
N ALA A 74 -16.74 15.36 17.58
CA ALA A 74 -17.38 14.05 17.44
C ALA A 74 -16.83 13.23 16.26
N ALA A 75 -16.27 13.87 15.22
CA ALA A 75 -15.64 13.18 14.10
C ALA A 75 -14.37 12.41 14.53
N LEU A 76 -13.75 12.81 15.65
CA LEU A 76 -12.57 12.16 16.22
C LEU A 76 -12.91 11.13 17.29
N ALA A 77 -14.19 10.88 17.56
CA ALA A 77 -14.60 9.92 18.55
C ALA A 77 -14.14 8.50 18.18
N ARG A 78 -13.63 7.77 19.18
CA ARG A 78 -13.19 6.38 19.04
C ARG A 78 -13.84 5.48 20.09
N PRO A 79 -14.05 4.19 19.79
CA PRO A 79 -14.54 3.27 20.78
C PRO A 79 -13.51 3.12 21.91
N LEU A 80 -13.95 3.36 23.14
CA LEU A 80 -13.18 3.15 24.36
C LEU A 80 -13.91 2.10 25.22
N PRO A 81 -13.21 1.07 25.72
CA PRO A 81 -13.82 0.10 26.62
C PRO A 81 -14.26 0.79 27.92
N ARG A 82 -15.38 0.32 28.45
CA ARG A 82 -16.01 0.84 29.66
C ARG A 82 -16.07 -0.25 30.73
N VAL A 83 -15.88 0.13 31.99
CA VAL A 83 -16.05 -0.74 33.15
C VAL A 83 -16.80 0.00 34.25
N ASP A 84 -17.56 -0.74 35.06
CA ASP A 84 -18.15 -0.19 36.28
C ASP A 84 -17.05 0.14 37.31
N GLY A 85 -17.22 1.19 38.11
CA GLY A 85 -16.27 1.60 39.14
C GLY A 85 -15.96 0.52 40.17
N ARG A 86 -16.85 -0.46 40.36
CA ARG A 86 -16.67 -1.62 41.25
C ARG A 86 -15.99 -2.81 40.58
N ALA A 87 -15.72 -2.75 39.27
CA ALA A 87 -15.01 -3.84 38.59
C ALA A 87 -13.59 -3.98 39.15
N SER A 88 -13.04 -5.19 39.11
CA SER A 88 -11.67 -5.44 39.58
C SER A 88 -10.63 -4.71 38.74
N GLU A 89 -9.50 -4.36 39.36
CA GLU A 89 -8.35 -3.80 38.64
C GLU A 89 -7.89 -4.73 37.49
N ILE A 90 -7.98 -6.05 37.69
CA ILE A 90 -7.65 -7.07 36.69
C ILE A 90 -8.47 -6.88 35.40
N SER A 91 -9.75 -6.54 35.53
CA SER A 91 -10.64 -6.29 34.40
C SER A 91 -10.18 -5.09 33.57
N VAL A 92 -9.73 -4.02 34.25
CA VAL A 92 -9.14 -2.84 33.61
C VAL A 92 -7.84 -3.20 32.89
N ARG A 93 -6.91 -3.87 33.58
CA ARG A 93 -5.62 -4.28 33.02
C ARG A 93 -5.78 -5.17 31.79
N ARG A 94 -6.74 -6.10 31.79
CA ARG A 94 -7.06 -6.94 30.63
C ARG A 94 -7.50 -6.12 29.42
N ARG A 95 -8.40 -5.14 29.60
CA ARG A 95 -8.86 -4.27 28.51
C ARG A 95 -7.73 -3.41 27.94
N LEU A 96 -6.82 -2.93 28.80
CA LEU A 96 -5.61 -2.23 28.37
C LEU A 96 -4.68 -3.18 27.59
N ALA A 97 -4.46 -4.40 28.08
CA ALA A 97 -3.66 -5.41 27.38
C ALA A 97 -4.23 -5.81 26.01
N GLU A 98 -5.55 -5.70 25.81
CA GLU A 98 -6.24 -5.87 24.52
C GLU A 98 -6.00 -4.70 23.53
N GLY A 99 -5.16 -3.72 23.90
CA GLY A 99 -4.75 -2.62 23.02
C GLY A 99 -5.55 -1.33 23.17
N ALA A 100 -6.37 -1.22 24.22
CA ALA A 100 -7.09 0.02 24.49
C ALA A 100 -6.12 1.14 24.91
N PRO A 101 -6.31 2.38 24.41
CA PRO A 101 -5.48 3.52 24.83
C PRO A 101 -5.76 3.91 26.29
N CYS A 102 -7.02 3.78 26.71
CA CYS A 102 -7.48 3.91 28.09
C CYS A 102 -8.80 3.13 28.28
N VAL A 103 -9.18 2.89 29.53
CA VAL A 103 -10.45 2.26 29.92
C VAL A 103 -11.27 3.28 30.69
N VAL A 104 -12.48 3.55 30.23
CA VAL A 104 -13.39 4.50 30.86
C VAL A 104 -14.04 3.84 32.07
N VAL A 105 -14.00 4.51 33.21
CA VAL A 105 -14.63 4.06 34.45
C VAL A 105 -15.95 4.78 34.61
N GLU A 106 -17.01 4.02 34.86
CA GLU A 106 -18.38 4.52 34.94
C GLU A 106 -19.03 4.24 36.28
N GLU A 107 -19.89 5.15 36.73
CA GLU A 107 -20.81 4.93 37.83
C GLU A 107 -22.23 5.23 37.37
N ARG A 108 -23.15 4.27 37.55
CA ARG A 108 -24.56 4.40 37.10
C ARG A 108 -24.65 4.86 35.64
N SER A 109 -23.80 4.28 34.78
CA SER A 109 -23.69 4.60 33.34
C SER A 109 -23.23 6.03 33.00
N LYS A 110 -22.61 6.74 33.97
CA LYS A 110 -21.97 8.04 33.76
C LYS A 110 -20.45 7.88 33.82
N PRO A 111 -19.69 8.35 32.81
CA PRO A 111 -18.24 8.38 32.85
C PRO A 111 -17.75 9.28 33.99
N ILE A 112 -16.90 8.75 34.87
CA ILE A 112 -16.32 9.49 36.00
C ILE A 112 -14.81 9.76 35.83
N GLY A 113 -14.14 8.98 34.99
CA GLY A 113 -12.72 9.09 34.70
C GLY A 113 -12.27 7.98 33.75
N ALA A 114 -10.96 7.89 33.50
CA ALA A 114 -10.40 6.77 32.75
C ALA A 114 -9.08 6.29 33.36
N VAL A 115 -8.71 5.06 33.02
CA VAL A 115 -7.45 4.43 33.40
C VAL A 115 -6.58 4.30 32.16
N SER A 116 -5.38 4.88 32.19
CA SER A 116 -4.40 4.83 31.12
C SER A 116 -3.56 3.55 31.19
N ARG A 117 -2.75 3.32 30.15
CA ARG A 117 -1.77 2.24 30.14
C ARG A 117 -0.65 2.40 31.17
N GLY A 118 -0.50 3.57 31.80
CA GLY A 118 0.52 3.81 32.85
C GLY A 118 0.40 2.81 34.01
N VAL A 119 -0.83 2.39 34.33
CA VAL A 119 -1.14 1.42 35.40
C VAL A 119 -0.59 0.01 35.13
N LEU A 120 -0.27 -0.32 33.88
CA LEU A 120 0.36 -1.60 33.54
C LEU A 120 1.82 -1.66 34.03
N GLY A 121 2.48 -0.52 34.29
CA GLY A 121 3.91 -0.47 34.63
C GLY A 121 4.82 -0.80 33.44
N PRO A 122 6.15 -0.61 33.58
CA PRO A 122 7.11 -1.00 32.55
C PRO A 122 7.14 -2.53 32.43
N GLY A 123 6.42 -3.07 31.46
CA GLY A 123 6.33 -4.52 31.20
C GLY A 123 4.95 -5.16 31.41
N GLY A 124 3.88 -4.39 31.68
CA GLY A 124 2.57 -4.94 32.09
C GLY A 124 1.69 -5.62 31.04
N GLY A 125 2.28 -6.38 30.14
CA GLY A 125 1.61 -7.51 29.53
C GLY A 125 2.50 -8.72 29.72
N ALA A 126 1.94 -9.91 30.02
CA ALA A 126 2.68 -11.15 29.91
C ALA A 126 3.34 -11.19 28.53
N THR A 127 4.66 -11.03 28.49
CA THR A 127 5.40 -10.95 27.24
C THR A 127 5.43 -12.36 26.67
N LEU A 128 4.69 -12.58 25.59
CA LEU A 128 4.68 -13.87 24.94
C LEU A 128 6.02 -14.05 24.21
N SER A 129 6.69 -15.16 24.47
CA SER A 129 7.88 -15.53 23.70
C SER A 129 7.49 -15.84 22.26
N MET A 130 8.25 -15.27 21.32
CA MET A 130 8.16 -15.59 19.90
C MET A 130 9.18 -16.64 19.46
N ALA A 131 9.98 -17.19 20.38
CA ALA A 131 11.07 -18.12 20.05
C ALA A 131 10.63 -19.29 19.17
N ALA A 132 9.52 -19.96 19.51
CA ALA A 132 9.00 -21.08 18.72
C ALA A 132 8.54 -20.68 17.31
N ARG A 133 8.08 -19.44 17.12
CA ARG A 133 7.68 -18.92 15.79
C ARG A 133 8.88 -18.47 14.98
N VAL A 134 9.83 -17.76 15.61
CA VAL A 134 11.10 -17.34 15.01
C VAL A 134 11.94 -18.57 14.61
N GLY A 135 11.87 -19.67 15.37
CA GLY A 135 12.50 -20.94 15.04
C GLY A 135 12.03 -21.56 13.71
N ARG A 136 10.89 -21.14 13.16
CA ARG A 136 10.39 -21.59 11.85
C ARG A 136 11.00 -20.82 10.67
N LEU A 137 11.67 -19.70 10.93
CA LEU A 137 12.34 -18.93 9.89
C LEU A 137 13.56 -19.69 9.36
N PRO A 138 13.98 -19.48 8.09
CA PRO A 138 15.21 -20.06 7.57
C PRO A 138 16.43 -19.70 8.44
N GLU A 139 17.43 -20.58 8.53
CA GLU A 139 18.62 -20.38 9.37
C GLU A 139 19.27 -19.03 9.11
N ARG A 140 19.50 -18.66 7.84
CA ARG A 140 20.06 -17.36 7.46
C ARG A 140 19.37 -16.15 8.10
N VAL A 141 18.06 -16.23 8.29
CA VAL A 141 17.25 -15.14 8.87
C VAL A 141 17.40 -15.15 10.39
N ARG A 142 17.41 -16.33 11.01
CA ARG A 142 17.64 -16.47 12.45
C ARG A 142 19.02 -15.98 12.85
N SER A 143 20.07 -16.35 12.10
CA SER A 143 21.43 -15.89 12.37
C SER A 143 21.55 -14.37 12.23
N ALA A 144 20.89 -13.77 11.22
CA ALA A 144 20.85 -12.31 11.07
C ALA A 144 20.16 -11.62 12.25
N LEU A 145 19.02 -12.14 12.72
CA LEU A 145 18.32 -11.59 13.89
C LEU A 145 19.16 -11.71 15.19
N ALA A 146 19.84 -12.84 15.38
CA ALA A 146 20.73 -13.05 16.51
C ALA A 146 21.92 -12.07 16.48
N ALA A 147 22.51 -11.85 15.30
CA ALA A 147 23.59 -10.89 15.12
C ALA A 147 23.13 -9.45 15.40
N VAL A 148 21.93 -9.07 14.95
CA VAL A 148 21.33 -7.77 15.28
C VAL A 148 21.19 -7.61 16.79
N GLY A 149 20.67 -8.62 17.49
CA GLY A 149 20.53 -8.61 18.95
C GLY A 149 21.87 -8.44 19.67
N ALA A 150 22.88 -9.21 19.26
CA ALA A 150 24.23 -9.16 19.85
C ALA A 150 24.91 -7.81 19.62
N VAL A 151 24.87 -7.29 18.38
CA VAL A 151 25.48 -5.99 18.03
C VAL A 151 24.79 -4.85 18.78
N ALA A 152 23.45 -4.84 18.83
CA ALA A 152 22.71 -3.81 19.55
C ALA A 152 22.99 -3.86 21.05
N GLY A 153 23.01 -5.06 21.66
CA GLY A 153 23.33 -5.24 23.07
C GLY A 153 24.74 -4.77 23.42
N ALA A 154 25.74 -5.08 22.59
CA ALA A 154 27.12 -4.61 22.76
C ALA A 154 27.27 -3.09 22.71
N LEU A 155 26.38 -2.40 21.98
CA LEU A 155 26.32 -0.95 21.89
C LEU A 155 25.40 -0.30 22.94
N GLY A 156 24.87 -1.07 23.89
CA GLY A 156 23.93 -0.58 24.91
C GLY A 156 22.58 -0.13 24.35
N ALA A 157 22.23 -0.56 23.13
CA ALA A 157 20.96 -0.23 22.47
C ALA A 157 19.97 -1.40 22.55
N ARG A 158 18.67 -1.10 22.42
CA ARG A 158 17.64 -2.14 22.28
C ARG A 158 17.22 -2.24 20.81
N ALA A 159 17.14 -3.46 20.28
CA ALA A 159 16.73 -3.73 18.91
C ALA A 159 15.45 -4.54 18.86
N PHE A 160 14.60 -4.21 17.89
CA PHE A 160 13.30 -4.81 17.71
C PHE A 160 13.05 -5.16 16.25
N LEU A 161 12.62 -6.40 15.99
CA LEU A 161 12.01 -6.75 14.71
C LEU A 161 10.57 -6.19 14.70
N VAL A 162 10.21 -5.48 13.64
CA VAL A 162 8.91 -4.79 13.53
C VAL A 162 8.23 -5.06 12.18
N GLY A 163 6.99 -4.58 12.02
CA GLY A 163 6.35 -4.49 10.71
C GLY A 163 5.74 -5.80 10.21
N GLY A 164 5.83 -6.04 8.90
CA GLY A 164 5.09 -7.10 8.22
C GLY A 164 5.50 -8.51 8.67
N LEU A 165 6.78 -8.73 8.93
CA LEU A 165 7.29 -10.05 9.33
C LEU A 165 6.73 -10.49 10.69
N VAL A 166 6.59 -9.58 11.65
CA VAL A 166 6.01 -9.89 12.97
C VAL A 166 4.55 -10.34 12.84
N ARG A 167 3.77 -9.65 12.00
CA ARG A 167 2.39 -10.04 11.66
C ARG A 167 2.36 -11.42 11.00
N ASP A 168 3.21 -11.65 10.01
CA ASP A 168 3.19 -12.88 9.21
C ASP A 168 3.65 -14.09 10.03
N LEU A 169 4.63 -13.91 10.92
CA LEU A 169 5.02 -14.90 11.95
C LEU A 169 3.86 -15.25 12.88
N TRP A 170 3.08 -14.25 13.30
CA TRP A 170 1.93 -14.47 14.17
C TRP A 170 0.80 -15.21 13.44
N LEU A 171 0.57 -14.88 12.17
CA LEU A 171 -0.40 -15.56 11.30
C LEU A 171 -0.03 -17.02 10.99
N ALA A 172 1.24 -17.41 11.20
CA ALA A 172 1.79 -18.68 10.75
C ALA A 172 1.56 -18.93 9.24
N ALA A 173 1.46 -17.86 8.45
CA ALA A 173 1.31 -17.94 7.00
C ALA A 173 2.67 -18.25 6.35
N PRO A 174 2.70 -18.85 5.15
CA PRO A 174 3.94 -18.97 4.38
C PRO A 174 4.59 -17.60 4.16
N ILE A 175 5.81 -17.43 4.65
CA ILE A 175 6.55 -16.17 4.57
C ILE A 175 7.28 -16.13 3.23
N ALA A 176 6.63 -15.52 2.23
CA ALA A 176 7.19 -15.41 0.87
C ALA A 176 8.39 -14.44 0.80
N ARG A 177 8.43 -13.43 1.68
CA ARG A 177 9.50 -12.43 1.76
C ARG A 177 9.97 -12.28 3.20
N HIS A 178 11.29 -12.28 3.37
CA HIS A 178 11.95 -12.17 4.67
C HIS A 178 12.60 -10.78 4.78
N ASP A 179 11.83 -9.74 4.46
CA ASP A 179 12.28 -8.35 4.57
C ASP A 179 12.44 -8.04 6.07
N LEU A 180 13.67 -7.76 6.51
CA LEU A 180 14.01 -7.55 7.91
C LEU A 180 13.97 -6.06 8.25
N ASP A 181 12.83 -5.62 8.78
CA ASP A 181 12.66 -4.27 9.32
C ASP A 181 13.05 -4.24 10.81
N ILE A 182 14.17 -3.59 11.13
CA ILE A 182 14.68 -3.45 12.49
C ILE A 182 14.52 -2.02 12.98
N VAL A 183 13.97 -1.86 14.19
CA VAL A 183 13.93 -0.59 14.91
C VAL A 183 14.84 -0.65 16.12
N VAL A 184 15.66 0.38 16.31
CA VAL A 184 16.63 0.49 17.40
C VAL A 184 16.23 1.65 18.32
N GLU A 185 15.99 1.38 19.60
CA GLU A 185 16.00 2.41 20.65
C GLU A 185 17.45 2.69 21.03
N GLY A 186 18.01 3.78 20.49
CA GLY A 186 19.43 4.11 20.53
C GLY A 186 19.90 4.67 19.19
N ASP A 187 21.20 4.64 18.90
CA ASP A 187 21.74 5.02 17.59
C ASP A 187 21.62 3.85 16.59
N GLY A 188 20.54 3.86 15.79
CA GLY A 188 20.31 2.86 14.77
C GLY A 188 21.34 2.89 13.63
N LEU A 189 21.96 4.04 13.34
CA LEU A 189 23.00 4.13 12.30
C LEU A 189 24.30 3.48 12.80
N ALA A 190 24.66 3.69 14.07
CA ALA A 190 25.78 2.99 14.69
C ALA A 190 25.59 1.46 14.68
N VAL A 191 24.39 0.99 15.05
CA VAL A 191 24.05 -0.45 14.96
C VAL A 191 24.16 -0.96 13.53
N ALA A 192 23.67 -0.21 12.53
CA ALA A 192 23.75 -0.61 11.13
C ALA A 192 25.20 -0.73 10.61
N ARG A 193 26.07 0.23 10.95
CA ARG A 193 27.50 0.18 10.62
C ARG A 193 28.20 -1.00 11.28
N ALA A 194 27.95 -1.22 12.57
CA ALA A 194 28.54 -2.33 13.30
C ALA A 194 28.04 -3.70 12.78
N LEU A 195 26.77 -3.78 12.37
CA LEU A 195 26.19 -4.97 11.76
C LEU A 195 26.85 -5.30 10.40
N ALA A 196 27.04 -4.29 9.54
CA ALA A 196 27.74 -4.45 8.27
C ALA A 196 29.16 -4.99 8.45
N LEU A 197 29.88 -4.47 9.46
CA LEU A 197 31.23 -4.91 9.81
C LEU A 197 31.24 -6.34 10.34
N ALA A 198 30.33 -6.67 11.26
CA ALA A 198 30.27 -7.98 11.90
C ALA A 198 29.88 -9.11 10.93
N LEU A 199 28.99 -8.83 9.97
CA LEU A 199 28.46 -9.83 9.05
C LEU A 199 29.06 -9.79 7.64
N GLY A 200 30.03 -8.90 7.39
CA GLY A 200 30.67 -8.75 6.08
C GLY A 200 29.71 -8.29 4.98
N GLY A 201 29.28 -7.03 5.04
CA GLY A 201 28.33 -6.43 4.09
C GLY A 201 28.59 -4.95 3.78
N SER A 202 27.66 -4.34 3.07
CA SER A 202 27.65 -2.91 2.75
C SER A 202 26.53 -2.20 3.50
N VAL A 203 26.71 -0.91 3.76
CA VAL A 203 25.70 -0.06 4.41
C VAL A 203 25.41 1.17 3.56
N VAL A 204 24.14 1.47 3.37
CA VAL A 204 23.66 2.70 2.73
C VAL A 204 22.86 3.49 3.75
N GLU A 205 23.35 4.66 4.13
CA GLU A 205 22.73 5.51 5.14
C GLU A 205 21.82 6.58 4.52
N HIS A 206 20.66 6.77 5.16
CA HIS A 206 19.72 7.84 4.85
C HIS A 206 19.50 8.70 6.10
N ALA A 207 20.51 9.51 6.45
CA ALA A 207 20.57 10.27 7.70
C ALA A 207 19.31 11.13 7.97
N ARG A 208 18.72 11.74 6.93
CA ARG A 208 17.48 12.55 7.05
C ARG A 208 16.31 11.79 7.69
N PHE A 209 16.25 10.48 7.51
CA PHE A 209 15.19 9.63 8.03
C PHE A 209 15.64 8.76 9.22
N LEU A 210 16.90 8.90 9.66
CA LEU A 210 17.51 8.04 10.68
C LEU A 210 17.40 6.54 10.33
N THR A 211 17.58 6.21 9.05
CA THR A 211 17.51 4.83 8.53
C THR A 211 18.77 4.46 7.78
N ALA A 212 19.12 3.18 7.78
CA ALA A 212 20.18 2.60 6.98
C ALA A 212 19.74 1.23 6.44
N SER A 213 20.20 0.90 5.24
CA SER A 213 20.02 -0.43 4.65
C SER A 213 21.36 -1.15 4.68
N VAL A 214 21.36 -2.33 5.29
CA VAL A 214 22.55 -3.19 5.42
C VAL A 214 22.34 -4.38 4.49
N GLU A 215 23.26 -4.63 3.57
CA GLU A 215 23.15 -5.71 2.59
C GLU A 215 24.36 -6.63 2.64
N GLY A 216 24.11 -7.94 2.73
CA GLY A 216 25.14 -8.98 2.68
C GLY A 216 24.70 -10.17 1.83
N ARG A 217 25.64 -10.76 1.07
CA ARG A 217 25.35 -11.86 0.14
C ARG A 217 24.76 -13.10 0.82
N ALA A 218 25.14 -13.38 2.08
CA ALA A 218 24.74 -14.58 2.80
C ALA A 218 23.38 -14.47 3.51
N TRP A 219 22.99 -13.27 3.95
CA TRP A 219 21.84 -13.05 4.84
C TRP A 219 20.80 -12.06 4.28
N GLY A 220 21.07 -11.42 3.15
CA GLY A 220 20.12 -10.56 2.44
C GLY A 220 20.19 -9.10 2.89
N ARG A 221 19.04 -8.41 2.86
CA ARG A 221 18.90 -7.01 3.22
C ARG A 221 18.22 -6.87 4.57
N VAL A 222 18.79 -6.02 5.44
CA VAL A 222 18.24 -5.61 6.73
C VAL A 222 18.09 -4.09 6.70
N ASP A 223 16.86 -3.61 6.84
CA ASP A 223 16.58 -2.18 6.96
C ASP A 223 16.53 -1.81 8.45
N VAL A 224 17.49 -1.00 8.89
CA VAL A 224 17.64 -0.54 10.27
C VAL A 224 17.15 0.90 10.39
N ALA A 225 16.26 1.16 11.34
CA ALA A 225 15.74 2.49 11.64
C ALA A 225 15.94 2.83 13.12
N THR A 226 16.29 4.08 13.41
CA THR A 226 16.21 4.58 14.79
C THR A 226 14.75 4.78 15.17
N ALA A 227 14.36 4.29 16.36
CA ALA A 227 13.02 4.48 16.91
C ALA A 227 12.69 5.97 16.96
N ARG A 228 11.54 6.33 16.39
CA ARG A 228 11.21 7.73 16.16
C ARG A 228 9.74 8.03 16.34
N SER A 229 9.47 9.26 16.77
CA SER A 229 8.15 9.87 16.72
C SER A 229 8.03 10.71 15.45
N GLU A 230 6.81 10.84 14.93
CA GLU A 230 6.51 11.59 13.71
C GLU A 230 5.55 12.73 14.03
N ARG A 231 5.87 13.92 13.51
CA ARG A 231 4.99 15.09 13.54
C ARG A 231 4.72 15.56 12.11
N TYR A 232 3.45 15.64 11.76
CA TYR A 232 2.99 16.15 10.47
C TYR A 232 2.61 17.62 10.63
N GLU A 233 3.21 18.49 9.81
CA GLU A 233 2.89 19.93 9.81
C GLU A 233 1.60 20.22 9.04
N VAL A 234 1.39 19.48 7.96
CA VAL A 234 0.20 19.59 7.11
C VAL A 234 -0.28 18.19 6.70
N PRO A 235 -1.59 17.99 6.50
CA PRO A 235 -2.14 16.72 6.07
C PRO A 235 -1.51 16.19 4.76
N GLY A 236 -1.04 14.93 4.78
CA GLY A 236 -0.45 14.26 3.61
C GLY A 236 1.04 14.53 3.37
N ALA A 237 1.68 15.46 4.10
CA ALA A 237 3.12 15.72 3.98
C ALA A 237 4.00 14.57 4.51
N LEU A 238 5.29 14.65 4.21
CA LEU A 238 6.29 13.84 4.93
C LEU A 238 6.46 14.38 6.35
N PRO A 239 6.58 13.51 7.37
CA PRO A 239 6.71 13.94 8.75
C PRO A 239 8.12 14.44 9.08
N ARG A 240 8.24 15.27 10.12
CA ARG A 240 9.50 15.47 10.86
C ARG A 240 9.69 14.33 11.85
N VAL A 241 10.92 13.83 11.96
CA VAL A 241 11.27 12.69 12.81
C VAL A 241 12.13 13.12 14.00
N MET A 242 11.89 12.53 15.17
CA MET A 242 12.68 12.74 16.39
C MET A 242 12.93 11.40 17.09
N PRO A 243 14.12 11.17 17.70
CA PRO A 243 14.38 9.97 18.50
C PRO A 243 13.29 9.74 19.55
N ALA A 244 12.90 8.49 19.73
CA ALA A 244 11.75 8.12 20.55
C ALA A 244 11.87 6.69 21.09
N THR A 245 10.93 6.30 21.95
CA THR A 245 10.79 4.90 22.39
C THR A 245 10.11 4.03 21.32
N ILE A 246 10.26 2.71 21.41
CA ILE A 246 9.57 1.72 20.58
C ILE A 246 8.06 1.87 20.73
N GLY A 247 7.56 2.20 21.93
CA GLY A 247 6.14 2.48 22.13
C GLY A 247 5.66 3.69 21.32
N GLN A 248 6.48 4.74 21.17
CA GLN A 248 6.18 5.89 20.32
C GLN A 248 6.31 5.55 18.83
N ASP A 249 7.28 4.72 18.44
CA ASP A 249 7.44 4.25 17.06
C ASP A 249 6.25 3.38 16.62
N LEU A 250 5.76 2.49 17.48
CA LEU A 250 4.61 1.65 17.15
C LEU A 250 3.33 2.48 17.01
N ARG A 251 3.20 3.60 17.74
CA ARG A 251 2.03 4.51 17.70
C ARG A 251 1.86 5.26 16.38
N ARG A 252 2.94 5.52 15.63
CA ARG A 252 2.89 6.24 14.35
C ARG A 252 2.53 5.35 13.15
N ARG A 253 2.47 4.03 13.34
CA ARG A 253 2.22 3.05 12.27
C ARG A 253 0.77 3.08 11.77
N ASP A 254 0.54 2.40 10.66
CA ASP A 254 -0.72 2.44 9.94
C ASP A 254 -1.85 1.66 10.65
N PHE A 255 -1.61 0.38 10.96
CA PHE A 255 -2.60 -0.54 11.52
C PHE A 255 -2.05 -1.30 12.74
N ALA A 256 -2.92 -1.64 13.69
CA ALA A 256 -2.58 -2.39 14.91
C ALA A 256 -1.83 -3.70 14.61
N VAL A 257 -2.26 -4.42 13.56
CA VAL A 257 -1.62 -5.67 13.10
C VAL A 257 -0.17 -5.48 12.62
N ASN A 258 0.24 -4.26 12.25
CA ASN A 258 1.60 -3.92 11.85
C ASN A 258 2.36 -3.14 12.93
N ALA A 259 1.71 -2.88 14.07
CA ALA A 259 2.22 -2.10 15.20
C ALA A 259 2.59 -3.02 16.39
N MET A 260 3.22 -4.15 16.05
CA MET A 260 3.81 -5.09 16.99
C MET A 260 5.33 -5.17 16.78
N ALA A 261 6.05 -5.54 17.83
CA ALA A 261 7.51 -5.66 17.79
C ALA A 261 7.98 -6.90 18.55
N ILE A 262 9.10 -7.49 18.14
CA ILE A 262 9.78 -8.57 18.85
C ILE A 262 11.12 -8.03 19.33
N GLU A 263 11.35 -8.00 20.63
CA GLU A 263 12.65 -7.60 21.20
C GLU A 263 13.72 -8.66 20.87
N LEU A 264 14.86 -8.22 20.34
CA LEU A 264 15.92 -9.09 19.83
C LEU A 264 17.12 -9.23 20.78
N VAL A 265 17.25 -8.32 21.75
CA VAL A 265 18.38 -8.29 22.69
C VAL A 265 18.16 -9.26 23.86
N SER A 266 16.90 -9.52 24.23
CA SER A 266 16.55 -10.43 25.31
C SER A 266 16.39 -11.88 24.80
N ASP A 267 16.85 -12.85 25.59
CA ASP A 267 16.80 -14.29 25.25
C ASP A 267 15.37 -14.81 24.98
N GLY A 268 14.36 -14.12 25.54
CA GLY A 268 12.96 -14.52 25.43
C GLY A 268 12.29 -14.21 24.09
N LEU A 269 12.91 -13.40 23.21
CA LEU A 269 12.29 -12.89 21.98
C LEU A 269 10.88 -12.36 22.23
N GLY A 270 10.78 -11.42 23.15
CA GLY A 270 9.51 -10.98 23.72
C GLY A 270 8.66 -10.18 22.73
N LEU A 271 7.37 -10.53 22.59
CA LEU A 271 6.42 -9.79 21.77
C LEU A 271 5.85 -8.57 22.52
N LEU A 272 6.05 -7.39 21.95
CA LEU A 272 5.40 -6.14 22.30
C LEU A 272 4.19 -5.92 21.38
N ASP A 273 2.98 -5.95 21.95
CA ASP A 273 1.72 -5.64 21.26
C ASP A 273 0.92 -4.58 22.04
N PRO A 274 1.36 -3.31 22.05
CA PRO A 274 0.69 -2.24 22.81
C PRO A 274 -0.66 -1.85 22.22
N HIS A 275 -0.96 -2.25 20.98
CA HIS A 275 -2.15 -1.82 20.25
C HIS A 275 -3.15 -2.93 20.00
N GLY A 276 -2.91 -4.17 20.47
CA GLY A 276 -3.85 -5.29 20.35
C GLY A 276 -3.91 -5.90 18.96
N GLY A 277 -2.83 -5.80 18.19
CA GLY A 277 -2.70 -6.35 16.84
C GLY A 277 -2.96 -7.86 16.78
N ARG A 278 -2.57 -8.62 17.81
CA ARG A 278 -2.86 -10.07 17.91
C ARG A 278 -4.36 -10.36 17.93
N GLY A 279 -5.10 -9.54 18.69
CA GLY A 279 -6.56 -9.67 18.81
C GLY A 279 -7.27 -9.28 17.51
N ASP A 280 -6.71 -8.33 16.76
CA ASP A 280 -7.21 -7.95 15.44
C ASP A 280 -6.91 -9.02 14.38
N ILE A 281 -5.73 -9.66 14.43
CA ILE A 281 -5.39 -10.82 13.60
C ILE A 281 -6.39 -11.97 13.85
N ALA A 282 -6.63 -12.32 15.12
CA ALA A 282 -7.56 -13.39 15.47
C ALA A 282 -9.00 -13.15 14.98
N ARG A 283 -9.38 -11.88 14.75
CA ARG A 283 -10.71 -11.47 14.27
C ARG A 283 -10.74 -11.13 12.77
N GLY A 284 -9.61 -11.24 12.06
CA GLY A 284 -9.50 -10.85 10.67
C GLY A 284 -9.86 -9.38 10.42
N ARG A 285 -9.35 -8.47 11.27
CA ARG A 285 -9.72 -7.05 11.30
C ARG A 285 -8.53 -6.15 11.00
N LEU A 286 -8.75 -5.15 10.14
CA LEU A 286 -7.86 -4.01 9.96
C LEU A 286 -8.35 -2.82 10.78
N ARG A 287 -7.55 -2.41 11.76
CA ARG A 287 -7.86 -1.28 12.64
C ARG A 287 -6.71 -0.29 12.68
N ILE A 288 -7.02 0.99 12.49
CA ILE A 288 -6.06 2.11 12.62
C ILE A 288 -5.70 2.38 14.09
N LEU A 289 -4.66 3.18 14.34
CA LEU A 289 -4.22 3.48 15.70
C LEU A 289 -4.91 4.72 16.32
N HIS A 290 -5.33 5.68 15.48
CA HIS A 290 -5.97 6.94 15.86
C HIS A 290 -6.85 7.47 14.71
N PRO A 291 -7.88 8.31 14.97
CA PRO A 291 -8.89 8.70 13.97
C PRO A 291 -8.33 9.53 12.80
N LEU A 292 -7.20 10.20 12.99
CA LEU A 292 -6.53 11.02 11.97
C LEU A 292 -5.52 10.23 11.11
N SER A 293 -5.43 8.91 11.25
CA SER A 293 -4.40 8.09 10.57
C SER A 293 -4.38 8.30 9.06
N PHE A 294 -5.56 8.31 8.43
CA PHE A 294 -5.68 8.57 6.99
C PHE A 294 -5.55 10.04 6.60
N VAL A 295 -5.74 10.97 7.55
CA VAL A 295 -5.59 12.42 7.30
C VAL A 295 -4.11 12.80 7.31
N GLU A 296 -3.35 12.27 8.27
CA GLU A 296 -1.90 12.41 8.31
C GLU A 296 -1.25 11.81 7.06
N ASP A 297 -1.68 10.61 6.67
CA ASP A 297 -1.16 9.93 5.49
C ASP A 297 -2.27 9.23 4.67
N PRO A 298 -2.81 9.89 3.63
CA PRO A 298 -3.86 9.31 2.80
C PRO A 298 -3.42 8.07 2.02
N THR A 299 -2.11 7.82 1.86
CA THR A 299 -1.64 6.57 1.22
C THR A 299 -2.00 5.33 2.03
N ARG A 300 -2.27 5.49 3.34
CA ARG A 300 -2.78 4.40 4.19
C ARG A 300 -4.13 3.85 3.70
N ILE A 301 -4.92 4.63 2.94
CA ILE A 301 -6.17 4.14 2.33
C ILE A 301 -5.86 3.06 1.27
N LEU A 302 -4.85 3.30 0.44
CA LEU A 302 -4.36 2.35 -0.58
C LEU A 302 -3.82 1.08 0.12
N ARG A 303 -3.03 1.27 1.17
CA ARG A 303 -2.49 0.17 2.00
C ARG A 303 -3.60 -0.64 2.67
N ALA A 304 -4.63 0.01 3.20
CA ALA A 304 -5.78 -0.65 3.82
C ALA A 304 -6.49 -1.56 2.82
N ALA A 305 -6.72 -1.07 1.59
CA ALA A 305 -7.37 -1.86 0.56
C ALA A 305 -6.52 -3.05 0.11
N ARG A 306 -5.20 -2.84 -0.01
CA ARG A 306 -4.23 -3.91 -0.30
C ARG A 306 -4.26 -5.00 0.77
N TYR A 307 -4.07 -4.65 2.03
CA TYR A 307 -4.11 -5.61 3.13
C TYR A 307 -5.47 -6.29 3.28
N ALA A 308 -6.57 -5.56 3.10
CA ALA A 308 -7.91 -6.13 3.17
C ALA A 308 -8.12 -7.21 2.10
N ALA A 309 -7.64 -6.95 0.88
CA ALA A 309 -7.71 -7.90 -0.22
C ALA A 309 -6.76 -9.09 -0.02
N ARG A 310 -5.52 -8.84 0.42
CA ARG A 310 -4.49 -9.86 0.64
C ARG A 310 -4.88 -10.87 1.72
N PHE A 311 -5.43 -10.41 2.83
CA PHE A 311 -5.75 -11.26 3.98
C PHE A 311 -7.24 -11.65 4.05
N GLY A 312 -8.08 -11.12 3.16
CA GLY A 312 -9.53 -11.31 3.25
C GLY A 312 -10.16 -10.63 4.46
N TRP A 313 -9.54 -9.56 4.97
CA TRP A 313 -9.95 -8.87 6.19
C TRP A 313 -10.89 -7.69 5.94
N GLY A 314 -11.69 -7.38 6.97
CA GLY A 314 -12.58 -6.22 7.00
C GLY A 314 -12.01 -5.05 7.81
N GLN A 315 -12.40 -3.83 7.46
CA GLN A 315 -12.24 -2.67 8.36
C GLN A 315 -13.35 -2.68 9.41
N ASP A 316 -13.05 -2.26 10.63
CA ASP A 316 -14.11 -1.97 11.60
C ASP A 316 -14.82 -0.64 11.29
N ALA A 317 -15.98 -0.42 11.91
CA ALA A 317 -16.80 0.76 11.68
C ALA A 317 -16.05 2.07 12.00
N TRP A 318 -15.17 2.04 13.01
CA TRP A 318 -14.35 3.19 13.38
C TRP A 318 -13.30 3.52 12.31
N THR A 319 -12.59 2.51 11.79
CA THR A 319 -11.63 2.68 10.67
C THR A 319 -12.33 3.18 9.41
N ALA A 320 -13.50 2.63 9.08
CA ALA A 320 -14.28 3.07 7.92
C ALA A 320 -14.72 4.55 8.05
N ARG A 321 -15.13 4.97 9.26
CA ARG A 321 -15.48 6.38 9.54
C ARG A 321 -14.28 7.31 9.40
N ALA A 322 -13.12 6.92 9.91
CA ALA A 322 -11.89 7.68 9.75
C ALA A 322 -11.45 7.79 8.28
N GLN A 323 -11.65 6.73 7.49
CA GLN A 323 -11.41 6.78 6.05
C GLN A 323 -12.37 7.75 5.36
N ALA A 324 -13.66 7.73 5.71
CA ALA A 324 -14.65 8.66 5.17
C ALA A 324 -14.31 10.12 5.52
N LEU A 325 -13.89 10.38 6.77
CA LEU A 325 -13.40 11.69 7.20
C LEU A 325 -12.24 12.17 6.32
N ALA A 326 -11.22 11.35 6.12
CA ALA A 326 -10.08 11.72 5.28
C ALA A 326 -10.49 11.98 3.82
N LEU A 327 -11.37 11.16 3.24
CA LEU A 327 -11.84 11.39 1.88
C LEU A 327 -12.73 12.63 1.74
N GLY A 328 -13.34 13.11 2.84
CA GLY A 328 -14.06 14.38 2.89
C GLY A 328 -13.15 15.61 2.92
N LEU A 329 -11.86 15.44 3.21
CA LEU A 329 -10.85 16.51 3.26
C LEU A 329 -9.98 16.60 2.00
N VAL A 330 -10.28 15.81 0.97
CA VAL A 330 -9.64 15.91 -0.36
C VAL A 330 -9.94 17.28 -0.98
N PRO A 331 -8.98 17.95 -1.64
CA PRO A 331 -7.65 17.44 -2.03
C PRO A 331 -6.55 17.65 -0.98
N TYR A 332 -5.63 16.69 -0.92
CA TYR A 332 -4.40 16.78 -0.11
C TYR A 332 -3.26 17.34 -0.96
N GLY A 333 -3.04 18.66 -0.88
CA GLY A 333 -1.99 19.35 -1.66
C GLY A 333 -0.57 18.87 -1.38
N ALA A 334 -0.25 18.53 -0.12
CA ALA A 334 1.09 18.10 0.29
C ALA A 334 1.38 16.61 0.04
N LEU A 335 0.37 15.81 -0.31
CA LEU A 335 0.57 14.40 -0.63
C LEU A 335 1.31 14.29 -1.98
N SER A 336 2.44 13.60 -2.04
CA SER A 336 3.15 13.38 -3.30
C SER A 336 2.42 12.37 -4.19
N GLY A 337 2.32 12.69 -5.49
CA GLY A 337 1.80 11.80 -6.53
C GLY A 337 2.55 10.48 -6.65
N GLN A 338 3.88 10.54 -6.53
CA GLN A 338 4.75 9.37 -6.60
C GLN A 338 4.46 8.39 -5.46
N ARG A 339 4.05 8.88 -4.28
CA ARG A 339 3.68 8.01 -3.16
C ARG A 339 2.36 7.27 -3.43
N ILE A 340 1.42 7.91 -4.12
CA ILE A 340 0.18 7.27 -4.57
C ILE A 340 0.51 6.22 -5.63
N LEU A 341 1.33 6.57 -6.63
CA LEU A 341 1.74 5.66 -7.69
C LEU A 341 2.46 4.43 -7.13
N ALA A 342 3.41 4.61 -6.21
CA ALA A 342 4.13 3.51 -5.58
C ALA A 342 3.21 2.56 -4.80
N GLU A 343 2.16 3.06 -4.13
CA GLU A 343 1.17 2.19 -3.50
C GLU A 343 0.26 1.49 -4.53
N LEU A 344 -0.07 2.12 -5.66
CA LEU A 344 -0.79 1.47 -6.76
C LEU A 344 0.05 0.36 -7.40
N GLU A 345 1.35 0.58 -7.60
CA GLU A 345 2.28 -0.45 -8.09
C GLU A 345 2.33 -1.65 -7.14
N ARG A 346 2.40 -1.41 -5.82
CA ARG A 346 2.32 -2.48 -4.80
C ARG A 346 0.99 -3.22 -4.83
N ILE A 347 -0.13 -2.53 -5.07
CA ILE A 347 -1.45 -3.17 -5.22
C ILE A 347 -1.47 -4.07 -6.45
N VAL A 348 -1.01 -3.57 -7.60
CA VAL A 348 -1.07 -4.28 -8.88
C VAL A 348 -0.11 -5.47 -8.92
N ALA A 349 0.97 -5.44 -8.14
CA ALA A 349 1.87 -6.57 -7.98
C ALA A 349 1.27 -7.75 -7.18
N GLU A 350 0.14 -7.57 -6.49
CA GLU A 350 -0.51 -8.63 -5.72
C GLU A 350 -1.54 -9.41 -6.58
N PRO A 351 -1.66 -10.74 -6.41
CA PRO A 351 -2.70 -11.53 -7.09
C PRO A 351 -4.13 -11.02 -6.83
N SER A 352 -4.35 -10.43 -5.65
CA SER A 352 -5.62 -9.84 -5.22
C SER A 352 -5.85 -8.40 -5.72
N ALA A 353 -5.06 -7.91 -6.69
CA ALA A 353 -5.17 -6.56 -7.21
C ALA A 353 -6.61 -6.15 -7.62
N PRO A 354 -7.40 -6.98 -8.33
CA PRO A 354 -8.77 -6.59 -8.69
C PRO A 354 -9.65 -6.31 -7.48
N ALA A 355 -9.57 -7.14 -6.44
CA ALA A 355 -10.35 -6.96 -5.22
C ALA A 355 -9.96 -5.67 -4.48
N ALA A 356 -8.66 -5.37 -4.41
CA ALA A 356 -8.15 -4.13 -3.79
C ALA A 356 -8.62 -2.88 -4.56
N LEU A 357 -8.49 -2.87 -5.89
CA LEU A 357 -8.90 -1.75 -6.74
C LEU A 357 -10.42 -1.53 -6.72
N VAL A 358 -11.23 -2.60 -6.71
CA VAL A 358 -12.68 -2.48 -6.57
C VAL A 358 -13.07 -1.90 -5.21
N ARG A 359 -12.38 -2.30 -4.14
CA ARG A 359 -12.59 -1.73 -2.79
C ARG A 359 -12.27 -0.24 -2.75
N LEU A 360 -11.15 0.18 -3.35
CA LEU A 360 -10.79 1.59 -3.47
C LEU A 360 -11.86 2.38 -4.22
N GLY A 361 -12.34 1.86 -5.35
CA GLY A 361 -13.43 2.44 -6.11
C GLY A 361 -14.72 2.59 -5.30
N GLY A 362 -15.12 1.54 -4.59
CA GLY A 362 -16.34 1.54 -3.77
C GLY A 362 -16.31 2.51 -2.58
N THR A 363 -15.12 2.84 -2.07
CA THR A 363 -14.98 3.84 -0.99
C THR A 363 -14.80 5.27 -1.50
N GLY A 364 -14.65 5.47 -2.82
CA GLY A 364 -14.35 6.77 -3.41
C GLY A 364 -12.90 7.22 -3.22
N ALA A 365 -11.97 6.29 -2.99
CA ALA A 365 -10.55 6.59 -2.76
C ALA A 365 -9.85 7.17 -3.99
N PHE A 366 -10.33 6.88 -5.20
CA PHE A 366 -9.79 7.46 -6.43
C PHE A 366 -10.02 8.98 -6.55
N ARG A 367 -10.81 9.60 -5.65
CA ARG A 367 -10.86 11.06 -5.50
C ARG A 367 -9.52 11.67 -5.09
N LEU A 368 -8.60 10.88 -4.54
CA LEU A 368 -7.21 11.28 -4.31
C LEU A 368 -6.46 11.62 -5.60
N LEU A 369 -6.90 11.08 -6.75
CA LEU A 369 -6.33 11.36 -8.07
C LEU A 369 -6.94 12.63 -8.68
N ASP A 370 -8.26 12.75 -8.62
CA ASP A 370 -9.03 13.93 -9.01
C ASP A 370 -10.37 13.91 -8.27
N ALA A 371 -10.76 15.02 -7.64
CA ALA A 371 -11.98 15.10 -6.83
C ALA A 371 -13.26 14.75 -7.62
N ARG A 372 -13.24 14.90 -8.95
CA ARG A 372 -14.36 14.61 -9.86
C ARG A 372 -14.41 13.15 -10.30
N TYR A 373 -13.44 12.31 -9.93
CA TYR A 373 -13.37 10.91 -10.35
C TYR A 373 -14.65 10.14 -10.02
N ARG A 374 -15.18 9.38 -10.99
CA ARG A 374 -16.39 8.55 -10.83
C ARG A 374 -16.10 7.07 -11.04
N PHE A 375 -16.31 6.26 -10.02
CA PHE A 375 -16.18 4.81 -10.12
C PHE A 375 -17.46 4.18 -10.66
N THR A 376 -17.40 3.50 -11.81
CA THR A 376 -18.58 2.95 -12.51
C THR A 376 -18.61 1.42 -12.51
N ARG A 377 -19.76 0.83 -12.87
CA ARG A 377 -19.90 -0.63 -13.09
C ARG A 377 -18.97 -1.13 -14.18
N ARG A 378 -18.76 -0.34 -15.24
CA ARG A 378 -17.86 -0.69 -16.34
C ARG A 378 -16.40 -0.64 -15.93
N THR A 379 -15.99 0.36 -15.13
CA THR A 379 -14.65 0.40 -14.52
C THR A 379 -14.42 -0.82 -13.63
N ARG A 380 -15.41 -1.20 -12.80
CA ARG A 380 -15.37 -2.44 -12.01
C ARG A 380 -15.20 -3.68 -12.90
N GLY A 381 -15.94 -3.77 -14.01
CA GLY A 381 -15.83 -4.88 -14.97
C GLY A 381 -14.43 -4.99 -15.57
N ARG A 382 -13.85 -3.87 -16.03
CA ARG A 382 -12.48 -3.83 -16.57
C ARG A 382 -11.43 -4.23 -15.55
N ILE A 383 -11.56 -3.78 -14.30
CA ILE A 383 -10.67 -4.21 -13.20
C ILE A 383 -10.73 -5.74 -13.01
N GLY A 384 -11.92 -6.35 -13.14
CA GLY A 384 -12.07 -7.81 -13.06
C GLY A 384 -11.34 -8.58 -14.16
N GLU A 385 -11.17 -7.98 -15.34
CA GLU A 385 -10.46 -8.58 -16.48
C GLU A 385 -8.94 -8.34 -16.45
N LEU A 386 -8.42 -7.51 -15.53
CA LEU A 386 -6.98 -7.22 -15.41
C LEU A 386 -6.10 -8.49 -15.34
N PRO A 387 -6.43 -9.53 -14.55
CA PRO A 387 -5.59 -10.73 -14.50
C PRO A 387 -5.48 -11.44 -15.85
N ARG A 388 -6.57 -11.48 -16.61
CA ARG A 388 -6.59 -12.11 -17.95
C ARG A 388 -5.82 -11.28 -18.97
N ALA A 389 -6.02 -9.95 -18.96
CA ALA A 389 -5.27 -9.03 -19.81
C ALA A 389 -3.76 -9.10 -19.53
N TRP A 390 -3.39 -9.17 -18.26
CA TRP A 390 -2.00 -9.30 -17.83
C TRP A 390 -1.38 -10.63 -18.25
N ALA A 391 -2.09 -11.74 -18.03
CA ALA A 391 -1.65 -13.07 -18.43
C ALA A 391 -1.47 -13.15 -19.96
N TRP A 392 -2.42 -12.61 -20.73
CA TRP A 392 -2.32 -12.51 -22.19
C TRP A 392 -1.09 -11.72 -22.62
N ALA A 393 -0.89 -10.51 -22.07
CA ALA A 393 0.25 -9.67 -22.42
C ALA A 393 1.60 -10.36 -22.13
N ARG A 394 1.71 -11.02 -20.97
CA ARG A 394 2.91 -11.77 -20.60
C ARG A 394 3.15 -12.99 -21.48
N ALA A 395 2.11 -13.77 -21.77
CA ALA A 395 2.20 -14.93 -22.65
C ALA A 395 2.69 -14.56 -24.06
N ARG A 396 2.44 -13.32 -24.47
CA ARG A 396 2.85 -12.76 -25.76
C ARG A 396 4.12 -11.91 -25.72
N GLY A 397 4.86 -11.91 -24.62
CA GLY A 397 6.10 -11.14 -24.50
C GLY A 397 5.91 -9.63 -24.65
N LEU A 398 4.70 -9.10 -24.45
CA LEU A 398 4.45 -7.67 -24.48
C LEU A 398 5.16 -7.03 -23.28
N GLY A 399 6.05 -6.08 -23.53
CA GLY A 399 6.69 -5.24 -22.50
C GLY A 399 5.73 -4.25 -21.85
N LEU A 400 4.56 -4.71 -21.41
CA LEU A 400 3.51 -3.92 -20.78
C LEU A 400 3.73 -3.90 -19.26
N ALA A 401 3.82 -2.71 -18.66
CA ALA A 401 3.89 -2.59 -17.22
C ALA A 401 2.50 -2.75 -16.58
N GLY A 402 2.42 -3.47 -15.44
CA GLY A 402 1.14 -3.78 -14.79
C GLY A 402 0.43 -2.51 -14.33
N VAL A 403 1.20 -1.56 -13.81
CA VAL A 403 0.68 -0.26 -13.39
C VAL A 403 0.12 0.53 -14.57
N GLU A 404 0.76 0.53 -15.74
CA GLU A 404 0.24 1.20 -16.94
C GLU A 404 -1.12 0.60 -17.35
N LEU A 405 -1.22 -0.73 -17.36
CA LEU A 405 -2.47 -1.43 -17.66
C LEU A 405 -3.59 -1.12 -16.63
N ALA A 406 -3.24 -1.07 -15.34
CA ALA A 406 -4.18 -0.69 -14.30
C ALA A 406 -4.63 0.77 -14.43
N LEU A 407 -3.73 1.69 -14.79
CA LEU A 407 -4.06 3.09 -14.98
C LEU A 407 -5.03 3.29 -16.15
N VAL A 408 -4.83 2.63 -17.29
CA VAL A 408 -5.81 2.70 -18.39
C VAL A 408 -7.15 2.05 -18.04
N ALA A 409 -7.15 0.97 -17.25
CA ALA A 409 -8.38 0.39 -16.73
C ALA A 409 -9.14 1.34 -15.78
N LEU A 410 -8.42 2.11 -14.96
CA LEU A 410 -9.02 3.06 -14.02
C LEU A 410 -9.49 4.36 -14.68
N LEU A 411 -8.73 4.85 -15.66
CA LEU A 411 -8.91 6.19 -16.23
C LEU A 411 -9.64 6.19 -17.58
N GLY A 412 -9.71 5.06 -18.29
CA GLY A 412 -10.23 4.99 -19.67
C GLY A 412 -11.69 5.40 -19.87
N GLU A 413 -12.48 5.50 -18.80
CA GLU A 413 -13.87 5.99 -18.82
C GLU A 413 -14.06 7.35 -18.15
N GLN A 414 -13.00 7.90 -17.57
CA GLN A 414 -13.09 9.25 -17.04
C GLN A 414 -13.08 10.24 -18.21
N PRO A 415 -13.73 11.41 -18.05
CA PRO A 415 -13.51 12.52 -18.96
C PRO A 415 -12.01 12.80 -19.14
N PRO A 416 -11.54 13.17 -20.34
CA PRO A 416 -10.11 13.36 -20.60
C PRO A 416 -9.44 14.36 -19.66
N GLU A 417 -10.13 15.42 -19.27
CA GLU A 417 -9.62 16.40 -18.32
C GLU A 417 -9.39 15.79 -16.93
N VAL A 418 -10.25 14.85 -16.50
CA VAL A 418 -10.09 14.11 -15.24
C VAL A 418 -8.96 13.09 -15.36
N ALA A 419 -8.91 12.36 -16.46
CA ALA A 419 -7.87 11.36 -16.72
C ALA A 419 -6.47 11.97 -16.79
N LEU A 420 -6.31 13.08 -17.53
CA LEU A 420 -5.04 13.78 -17.67
C LEU A 420 -4.60 14.44 -16.36
N THR A 421 -5.56 15.00 -15.60
CA THR A 421 -5.28 15.55 -14.25
C THR A 421 -4.82 14.44 -13.31
N ALA A 422 -5.45 13.25 -13.34
CA ALA A 422 -5.04 12.10 -12.55
C ALA A 422 -3.63 11.61 -12.90
N LEU A 423 -3.27 11.53 -14.19
CA LEU A 423 -1.91 11.15 -14.61
C LEU A 423 -0.85 12.15 -14.13
N ARG A 424 -1.13 13.45 -14.29
CA ARG A 424 -0.27 14.53 -13.77
C ARG A 424 -0.17 14.47 -12.24
N ARG A 425 -1.28 14.19 -11.56
CA ARG A 425 -1.34 14.04 -10.10
C ARG A 425 -0.43 12.93 -9.60
N LEU A 426 -0.30 11.85 -10.36
CA LEU A 426 0.61 10.72 -10.09
C LEU A 426 2.07 11.01 -10.44
N ALA A 427 2.38 12.21 -10.93
CA ALA A 427 3.71 12.60 -11.41
C ALA A 427 4.24 11.70 -12.53
N VAL A 428 3.33 11.16 -13.37
CA VAL A 428 3.72 10.46 -14.59
C VAL A 428 4.17 11.49 -15.63
N THR A 429 5.42 11.39 -16.09
CA THR A 429 6.06 12.36 -16.99
C THR A 429 6.72 11.67 -18.19
N GLY A 430 7.13 12.44 -19.20
CA GLY A 430 7.88 11.94 -20.36
C GLY A 430 7.11 10.92 -21.20
N ASP A 431 7.83 9.92 -21.75
CA ASP A 431 7.25 8.91 -22.64
C ASP A 431 6.09 8.12 -22.01
N PRO A 432 6.14 7.67 -20.73
CA PRO A 432 4.99 7.03 -20.09
C PRO A 432 3.71 7.87 -20.16
N LEU A 433 3.81 9.18 -19.93
CA LEU A 433 2.65 10.07 -20.01
C LEU A 433 2.07 10.12 -21.42
N GLN A 434 2.93 10.23 -22.43
CA GLN A 434 2.50 10.29 -23.84
C GLN A 434 1.81 8.98 -24.27
N ARG A 435 2.37 7.83 -23.91
CA ARG A 435 1.78 6.51 -24.22
C ARG A 435 0.43 6.32 -23.53
N LEU A 436 0.34 6.65 -22.23
CA LEU A 436 -0.91 6.56 -21.47
C LEU A 436 -1.96 7.52 -22.02
N ALA A 437 -1.59 8.76 -22.34
CA ALA A 437 -2.50 9.74 -22.94
C ALA A 437 -3.06 9.23 -24.29
N ARG A 438 -2.21 8.70 -25.18
CA ARG A 438 -2.64 8.10 -26.46
C ARG A 438 -3.59 6.91 -26.25
N ALA A 439 -3.29 6.03 -25.29
CA ALA A 439 -4.19 4.91 -24.97
C ALA A 439 -5.56 5.39 -24.46
N LEU A 440 -5.58 6.43 -23.63
CA LEU A 440 -6.82 7.03 -23.10
C LEU A 440 -7.58 7.88 -24.13
N GLU A 441 -6.91 8.45 -25.12
CA GLU A 441 -7.59 9.07 -26.26
C GLU A 441 -8.24 7.99 -27.15
N GLY A 442 -7.50 6.91 -27.41
CA GLY A 442 -8.00 5.75 -28.16
C GLY A 442 -9.19 5.04 -27.49
N SER A 443 -9.40 5.21 -26.18
CA SER A 443 -10.58 4.66 -25.48
C SER A 443 -11.91 5.16 -26.01
N ARG A 444 -11.92 6.36 -26.60
CA ARG A 444 -13.14 7.06 -26.99
C ARG A 444 -13.64 6.63 -28.35
N ALA A 445 -12.74 6.19 -29.22
CA ALA A 445 -13.07 5.57 -30.50
C ALA A 445 -13.72 4.18 -30.34
N GLY A 446 -13.65 3.60 -29.14
CA GLY A 446 -14.08 2.23 -28.89
C GLY A 446 -13.22 1.21 -29.65
N THR A 447 -13.73 -0.01 -29.75
CA THR A 447 -13.04 -1.13 -30.42
C THR A 447 -13.71 -1.57 -31.72
N GLY A 448 -14.79 -0.92 -32.14
CA GLY A 448 -15.57 -1.31 -33.33
C GLY A 448 -14.74 -1.29 -34.61
N TRP A 449 -13.86 -0.29 -34.76
CA TRP A 449 -12.95 -0.16 -35.90
C TRP A 449 -11.96 -1.33 -36.05
N LEU A 450 -11.70 -2.09 -34.98
CA LEU A 450 -10.88 -3.29 -35.05
C LEU A 450 -11.58 -4.40 -35.82
N LEU A 451 -12.90 -4.38 -35.92
CA LEU A 451 -13.72 -5.43 -36.51
C LEU A 451 -14.20 -5.08 -37.92
N GLU A 452 -13.95 -3.86 -38.38
CA GLU A 452 -14.23 -3.46 -39.76
C GLU A 452 -13.57 -4.42 -40.76
N ALA A 453 -14.32 -4.72 -41.83
CA ALA A 453 -13.84 -5.55 -42.91
C ALA A 453 -12.71 -4.84 -43.67
N ALA A 454 -11.53 -5.45 -43.67
CA ALA A 454 -10.35 -4.98 -44.37
C ALA A 454 -9.41 -6.17 -44.62
N PRO A 455 -8.49 -6.10 -45.60
CA PRO A 455 -7.42 -7.09 -45.74
C PRO A 455 -6.61 -7.25 -44.45
N ARG A 456 -6.03 -8.44 -44.21
CA ARG A 456 -5.23 -8.72 -43.01
C ARG A 456 -4.04 -7.77 -42.88
N SER A 457 -3.42 -7.42 -44.00
CA SER A 457 -2.35 -6.42 -44.05
C SER A 457 -2.79 -5.06 -43.50
N GLU A 458 -3.96 -4.57 -43.92
CA GLU A 458 -4.49 -3.30 -43.46
C GLU A 458 -4.87 -3.34 -41.98
N GLN A 459 -5.52 -4.42 -41.54
CA GLN A 459 -5.82 -4.65 -40.13
C GLN A 459 -4.54 -4.59 -39.27
N ALA A 460 -3.46 -5.24 -39.73
CA ALA A 460 -2.16 -5.21 -39.06
C ALA A 460 -1.53 -3.82 -39.07
N ARG A 461 -1.61 -3.07 -40.18
CA ARG A 461 -1.10 -1.70 -40.27
C ARG A 461 -1.75 -0.78 -39.23
N ARG A 462 -3.07 -0.89 -39.02
CA ARG A 462 -3.80 -0.08 -38.02
C ARG A 462 -3.30 -0.29 -36.57
N LEU A 463 -2.69 -1.44 -36.29
CA LEU A 463 -2.20 -1.84 -34.97
C LEU A 463 -0.67 -1.74 -34.83
N ARG A 464 0.09 -1.64 -35.93
CA ARG A 464 1.55 -1.76 -35.95
C ARG A 464 2.27 -0.71 -35.10
N ASP A 465 1.76 0.53 -35.12
CA ASP A 465 2.39 1.67 -34.43
C ASP A 465 1.86 1.86 -32.99
N ARG A 466 1.02 0.93 -32.51
CA ARG A 466 0.42 1.00 -31.17
C ARG A 466 1.38 0.47 -30.12
N SER A 467 1.52 1.23 -29.04
CA SER A 467 2.31 0.81 -27.88
C SER A 467 1.67 -0.39 -27.16
N PRO A 468 2.44 -1.16 -26.36
CA PRO A 468 1.87 -2.28 -25.58
C PRO A 468 0.71 -1.86 -24.66
N VAL A 469 0.72 -0.64 -24.12
CA VAL A 469 -0.37 -0.13 -23.28
C VAL A 469 -1.63 0.20 -24.08
N GLU A 470 -1.51 0.69 -25.31
CA GLU A 470 -2.64 0.86 -26.22
C GLU A 470 -3.26 -0.49 -26.58
N LEU A 471 -2.45 -1.51 -26.89
CA LEU A 471 -2.94 -2.86 -27.16
C LEU A 471 -3.63 -3.47 -25.94
N GLY A 472 -3.03 -3.32 -24.74
CA GLY A 472 -3.64 -3.78 -23.48
C GLY A 472 -4.95 -3.06 -23.16
N TRP A 473 -5.03 -1.76 -23.45
CA TRP A 473 -6.27 -1.00 -23.35
C TRP A 473 -7.35 -1.54 -24.31
N LEU A 474 -7.04 -1.70 -25.59
CA LEU A 474 -7.97 -2.23 -26.59
C LEU A 474 -8.45 -3.64 -26.21
N TRP A 475 -7.58 -4.46 -25.63
CA TRP A 475 -7.94 -5.79 -25.13
C TRP A 475 -8.95 -5.73 -23.98
N LEU A 476 -8.73 -4.82 -23.02
CA LEU A 476 -9.64 -4.62 -21.87
C LEU A 476 -11.00 -4.05 -22.29
N ALA A 477 -11.00 -3.15 -23.28
CA ALA A 477 -12.22 -2.51 -23.79
C ALA A 477 -12.99 -3.39 -24.77
N GLY A 478 -12.30 -4.30 -25.44
CA GLY A 478 -12.84 -5.15 -26.49
C GLY A 478 -13.60 -6.37 -25.99
N ASP A 479 -14.53 -6.81 -26.82
CA ASP A 479 -15.24 -8.09 -26.69
C ASP A 479 -14.37 -9.27 -27.17
N GLY A 480 -14.97 -10.46 -27.24
CA GLY A 480 -14.27 -11.67 -27.69
C GLY A 480 -13.67 -11.55 -29.09
N ALA A 481 -14.37 -10.89 -30.02
CA ALA A 481 -13.90 -10.72 -31.40
C ALA A 481 -12.72 -9.74 -31.47
N ALA A 482 -12.80 -8.62 -30.75
CA ALA A 482 -11.70 -7.66 -30.66
C ALA A 482 -10.46 -8.30 -30.01
N ARG A 483 -10.65 -9.08 -28.94
CA ARG A 483 -9.57 -9.82 -28.27
C ARG A 483 -8.93 -10.83 -29.22
N ALA A 484 -9.71 -11.60 -29.99
CA ALA A 484 -9.18 -12.53 -30.99
C ALA A 484 -8.39 -11.81 -32.10
N ARG A 485 -8.82 -10.62 -32.53
CA ARG A 485 -8.10 -9.80 -33.51
C ARG A 485 -6.75 -9.34 -32.98
N LEU A 486 -6.71 -8.84 -31.73
CA LEU A 486 -5.48 -8.45 -31.07
C LEU A 486 -4.55 -9.63 -30.84
N ASP A 487 -5.13 -10.79 -30.51
CA ASP A 487 -4.41 -12.03 -30.30
C ASP A 487 -3.69 -12.49 -31.57
N TRP A 488 -4.39 -12.58 -32.70
CA TRP A 488 -3.80 -12.83 -34.01
C TRP A 488 -2.73 -11.80 -34.37
N PHE A 489 -3.01 -10.51 -34.16
CA PHE A 489 -2.04 -9.47 -34.51
C PHE A 489 -0.73 -9.65 -33.75
N VAL A 490 -0.79 -9.85 -32.43
CA VAL A 490 0.40 -9.97 -31.60
C VAL A 490 1.14 -11.29 -31.85
N ALA A 491 0.44 -12.39 -32.13
CA ALA A 491 1.09 -13.69 -32.40
C ALA A 491 1.73 -13.75 -33.80
N ASP A 492 1.01 -13.28 -34.82
CA ASP A 492 1.32 -13.62 -36.21
C ASP A 492 1.73 -12.40 -37.05
N ALA A 493 1.11 -11.25 -36.82
CA ALA A 493 1.19 -10.12 -37.77
C ALA A 493 2.16 -9.00 -37.35
N ARG A 494 2.41 -8.84 -36.05
CA ARG A 494 3.22 -7.76 -35.48
C ARG A 494 4.65 -7.81 -36.02
N ASP A 495 5.28 -8.96 -35.87
CA ASP A 495 6.67 -9.20 -36.27
C ASP A 495 6.78 -9.93 -37.62
N ALA A 496 5.67 -10.02 -38.37
CA ALA A 496 5.65 -10.59 -39.70
C ALA A 496 6.69 -9.90 -40.59
N ARG A 497 7.49 -10.72 -41.29
CA ARG A 497 8.47 -10.29 -42.29
C ARG A 497 8.06 -10.76 -43.67
N SER A 498 8.59 -10.14 -44.71
CA SER A 498 8.54 -10.67 -46.06
C SER A 498 9.17 -12.06 -46.12
N VAL A 499 8.77 -12.86 -47.12
CA VAL A 499 9.36 -14.18 -47.37
C VAL A 499 10.76 -14.05 -47.98
N LEU A 500 11.00 -12.97 -48.73
CA LEU A 500 12.30 -12.60 -49.29
C LEU A 500 13.00 -11.57 -48.40
N ASP A 501 14.33 -11.63 -48.33
CA ASP A 501 15.17 -10.64 -47.68
C ASP A 501 15.65 -9.53 -48.64
N GLY A 502 16.38 -8.55 -48.10
CA GLY A 502 16.84 -7.40 -48.88
C GLY A 502 17.83 -7.75 -49.99
N GLU A 503 18.69 -8.75 -49.78
CA GLU A 503 19.68 -9.16 -50.78
C GLU A 503 19.01 -9.93 -51.92
N GLU A 504 18.04 -10.79 -51.59
CA GLU A 504 17.20 -11.48 -52.58
C GLU A 504 16.44 -10.49 -53.47
N LEU A 505 15.93 -9.39 -52.91
CA LEU A 505 15.29 -8.33 -53.70
C LEU A 505 16.26 -7.61 -54.64
N ILE A 506 17.47 -7.31 -54.17
CA ILE A 506 18.50 -6.67 -55.00
C ILE A 506 18.91 -7.59 -56.15
N ALA A 507 19.06 -8.89 -55.88
CA ALA A 507 19.35 -9.89 -56.90
C ALA A 507 18.24 -10.02 -57.95
N LEU A 508 16.97 -9.81 -57.55
CA LEU A 508 15.81 -9.76 -58.45
C LEU A 508 15.67 -8.43 -59.21
N GLY A 509 16.57 -7.48 -59.01
CA GLY A 509 16.63 -6.22 -59.76
C GLY A 509 16.01 -5.01 -59.07
N VAL A 510 15.69 -5.08 -57.77
CA VAL A 510 15.25 -3.92 -56.99
C VAL A 510 16.46 -3.00 -56.69
N PRO A 511 16.42 -1.69 -57.02
CA PRO A 511 17.52 -0.79 -56.74
C PRO A 511 17.84 -0.68 -55.25
N ARG A 512 19.13 -0.68 -54.90
CA ARG A 512 19.59 -0.44 -53.52
C ARG A 512 19.12 0.93 -53.03
N GLY A 513 18.49 0.96 -51.85
CA GLY A 513 17.97 2.19 -51.24
C GLY A 513 16.58 2.04 -50.63
N PRO A 514 15.82 3.14 -50.47
CA PRO A 514 14.48 3.15 -49.86
C PRO A 514 13.46 2.20 -50.53
N GLN A 515 13.68 1.87 -51.81
CA GLN A 515 12.84 0.97 -52.59
C GLN A 515 12.84 -0.45 -52.01
N VAL A 516 13.98 -0.94 -51.52
CA VAL A 516 14.07 -2.26 -50.87
C VAL A 516 13.14 -2.31 -49.67
N ALA A 517 13.20 -1.32 -48.77
CA ALA A 517 12.33 -1.24 -47.60
C ALA A 517 10.84 -1.18 -47.98
N ARG A 518 10.50 -0.45 -49.05
CA ARG A 518 9.13 -0.38 -49.59
C ARG A 518 8.65 -1.75 -50.10
N VAL A 519 9.44 -2.42 -50.93
CA VAL A 519 9.07 -3.73 -51.51
C VAL A 519 9.01 -4.82 -50.42
N LEU A 520 9.90 -4.80 -49.42
CA LEU A 520 9.81 -5.68 -48.25
C LEU A 520 8.49 -5.45 -47.48
N GLY A 521 8.07 -4.18 -47.34
CA GLY A 521 6.79 -3.82 -46.74
C GLY A 521 5.59 -4.35 -47.55
N GLU A 522 5.60 -4.16 -48.87
CA GLU A 522 4.57 -4.65 -49.79
C GLU A 522 4.48 -6.19 -49.77
N LEU A 523 5.62 -6.89 -49.82
CA LEU A 523 5.68 -8.36 -49.75
C LEU A 523 5.19 -8.91 -48.41
N ARG A 524 5.56 -8.27 -47.30
CA ARG A 524 5.04 -8.62 -45.97
C ARG A 524 3.52 -8.48 -45.95
N ASP A 525 2.99 -7.38 -46.48
CA ASP A 525 1.56 -7.12 -46.51
C ASP A 525 0.84 -8.16 -47.40
N ARG A 526 1.37 -8.48 -48.58
CA ARG A 526 0.84 -9.56 -49.44
C ARG A 526 0.92 -10.94 -48.78
N ARG A 527 1.97 -11.22 -48.00
CA ARG A 527 2.08 -12.46 -47.21
C ARG A 527 0.95 -12.54 -46.17
N LEU A 528 0.67 -11.46 -45.46
CA LEU A 528 -0.42 -11.41 -44.48
C LEU A 528 -1.79 -11.62 -45.14
N ASP A 529 -1.96 -11.18 -46.39
CA ASP A 529 -3.19 -11.36 -47.18
C ASP A 529 -3.25 -12.73 -47.90
N GLY A 530 -2.22 -13.59 -47.76
CA GLY A 530 -2.16 -14.91 -48.40
C GLY A 530 -1.80 -14.88 -49.90
N LEU A 531 -1.40 -13.73 -50.45
CA LEU A 531 -1.08 -13.54 -51.87
C LEU A 531 0.39 -13.77 -52.23
N ALA A 532 1.29 -13.80 -51.24
CA ALA A 532 2.72 -14.06 -51.40
C ALA A 532 3.24 -14.89 -50.22
N ALA A 533 2.66 -16.08 -50.05
CA ALA A 533 2.93 -16.94 -48.90
C ALA A 533 4.25 -17.71 -49.00
N ASP A 534 4.76 -17.92 -50.22
CA ASP A 534 5.99 -18.66 -50.51
C ASP A 534 6.99 -17.83 -51.33
N ARG A 535 8.22 -18.35 -51.47
CA ARG A 535 9.31 -17.67 -52.18
C ARG A 535 9.01 -17.49 -53.68
N ALA A 536 8.29 -18.41 -54.31
CA ALA A 536 8.01 -18.37 -55.75
C ALA A 536 7.04 -17.24 -56.08
N THR A 537 5.89 -17.21 -55.40
CA THR A 537 4.87 -16.16 -55.54
C THR A 537 5.42 -14.78 -55.16
N ALA A 538 6.29 -14.70 -54.14
CA ALA A 538 6.98 -13.47 -53.79
C ALA A 538 7.95 -13.00 -54.88
N ALA A 539 8.74 -13.89 -55.48
CA ALA A 539 9.68 -13.54 -56.54
C ALA A 539 8.97 -13.08 -57.82
N ASP A 540 7.85 -13.71 -58.18
CA ASP A 540 7.05 -13.33 -59.34
C ASP A 540 6.49 -11.91 -59.21
N TYR A 541 6.00 -11.56 -58.02
CA TYR A 541 5.56 -10.20 -57.72
C TYR A 541 6.70 -9.19 -57.90
N VAL A 542 7.91 -9.49 -57.39
CA VAL A 542 9.06 -8.59 -57.50
C VAL A 542 9.48 -8.40 -58.95
N ARG A 543 9.49 -9.46 -59.77
CA ARG A 543 9.81 -9.34 -61.20
C ARG A 543 8.80 -8.44 -61.93
N GLY A 544 7.50 -8.58 -61.64
CA GLY A 544 6.45 -7.72 -62.20
C GLY A 544 6.55 -6.26 -61.73
N TRP A 545 6.98 -6.04 -60.48
CA TRP A 545 7.25 -4.71 -59.94
C TRP A 545 8.45 -4.03 -60.61
N VAL A 546 9.50 -4.80 -60.94
CA VAL A 546 10.69 -4.29 -61.64
C VAL A 546 10.38 -3.97 -63.10
N SER A 547 9.57 -4.78 -63.79
CA SER A 547 9.22 -4.55 -65.20
C SER A 547 8.38 -3.29 -65.40
N THR A 548 7.35 -3.06 -64.55
CA THR A 548 6.52 -1.85 -64.59
C THR A 548 7.29 -0.56 -64.35
N ARG A 549 8.48 -0.63 -63.76
CA ARG A 549 9.38 0.50 -63.52
C ARG A 549 10.41 0.75 -64.62
N LYS A 550 10.59 -0.20 -65.54
CA LYS A 550 11.46 -0.03 -66.73
C LYS A 550 10.68 0.60 -67.90
N GLU A 551 9.36 0.56 -67.84
CA GLU A 551 8.45 1.05 -68.89
C GLU A 551 7.92 2.47 -68.66
N GLY A 552 8.14 3.06 -67.49
CA GLY A 552 7.79 4.45 -67.14
C GLY A 552 8.93 5.16 -66.45
#